data_AF-A0A812ULE6-F1
#
_entry.id   AF-A0A812ULE6-F1
#
_cell.length_a   1.000
_cell.length_b   1.000
_cell.length_c   1.000
_cell.angle_alpha   90.00
_cell.angle_beta   90.00
_cell.angle_gamma   90.00
#
_symmetry.space_group_name_H-M   'P 1'
#
loop_
_entity.id
_entity.type
_entity.pdbx_description
1 polymer ?
#
loop_
_entity_poly.entity_id
_entity_poly.type
_entity_poly.pdbx_seq_one_letter_code
_entity_poly.pdbx_strand_id
1 'polypeptide(L)'
;MSLGRRFMLPKHLCPTCCQYGIGRLRVMLVRNPFERLVSFFRYRWLGSANKRSNRWEDFATYVRYVSQVFNQTDAYRRLPSEFSHGALLPDNRHEFEQEDLLHTRAVSEWLASAQPPLNASDFFHIKVEELGRSLRELSRRLCDRLNFCQPLPQMPKVNIFSQPIPARVWANCWRGGAALQAYHRYRADFQ
;
A
#
# COMPACT_ATOMS: atom_id res chain seq x y z
N MET A 1 2.97 29.04 41.90
CA MET A 1 3.69 28.12 40.99
C MET A 1 3.26 28.41 39.56
N SER A 2 3.99 29.26 38.85
CA SER A 2 3.64 29.66 37.47
C SER A 2 4.12 28.60 36.48
N LEU A 3 3.21 28.07 35.66
CA LEU A 3 3.52 27.31 34.46
C LEU A 3 4.34 28.21 33.52
N GLY A 4 5.65 27.98 33.48
CA GLY A 4 6.55 28.65 32.56
C GLY A 4 6.09 28.41 31.14
N ARG A 5 5.74 29.49 30.43
CA ARG A 5 5.51 29.47 28.98
C ARG A 5 6.81 29.00 28.33
N ARG A 6 6.86 27.73 27.93
CA ARG A 6 7.97 27.22 27.11
C ARG A 6 7.96 27.98 25.80
N PHE A 7 8.93 28.87 25.62
CA PHE A 7 9.27 29.43 24.31
C PHE A 7 9.68 28.27 23.40
N MET A 8 8.75 27.73 22.64
CA MET A 8 9.07 26.84 21.54
C MET A 8 9.34 27.71 20.32
N LEU A 9 10.54 27.56 19.74
CA LEU A 9 10.86 28.16 18.46
C LEU A 9 9.82 27.72 17.41
N PRO A 10 9.44 28.60 16.46
CA PRO A 10 8.67 28.20 15.29
C PRO A 10 9.25 26.92 14.68
N LYS A 11 8.37 25.99 14.25
CA LYS A 11 8.76 24.62 13.84
C LYS A 11 9.86 24.56 12.75
N HIS A 12 9.98 25.61 11.93
CA HIS A 12 11.01 25.74 10.90
C HIS A 12 12.40 26.14 11.44
N LEU A 13 12.49 26.61 12.69
CA LEU A 13 13.72 27.03 13.39
C LEU A 13 14.17 26.01 14.45
N CYS A 14 13.55 24.84 14.52
CA CYS A 14 13.89 23.77 15.46
C CYS A 14 14.50 22.57 14.70
N PRO A 15 15.83 22.41 14.69
CA PRO A 15 16.51 21.34 13.94
C PRO A 15 16.11 19.94 14.38
N THR A 16 15.94 19.74 15.70
CA THR A 16 15.48 18.47 16.27
C THR A 16 14.01 18.18 15.92
N CYS A 17 13.16 19.21 15.82
CA CYS A 17 11.77 19.05 15.39
C CYS A 17 11.67 18.58 13.94
N CYS A 18 12.60 18.98 13.07
CA CYS A 18 12.68 18.52 11.69
C CYS A 18 13.09 17.04 11.58
N GLN A 19 14.05 16.58 12.40
CA GLN A 19 14.51 15.20 12.42
C GLN A 19 13.41 14.21 12.84
N TYR A 20 12.59 14.57 13.82
CA TYR A 20 11.48 13.74 14.32
C TYR A 20 10.12 14.06 13.67
N GLY A 21 10.09 15.03 12.74
CA GLY A 21 8.87 15.52 12.12
C GLY A 21 7.87 16.15 13.09
N ILE A 22 8.33 16.62 14.26
CA ILE A 22 7.48 17.25 15.27
C ILE A 22 6.82 18.47 14.66
N GLY A 23 5.49 18.43 14.64
CA GLY A 23 4.68 19.50 14.09
C GLY A 23 4.51 19.49 12.58
N ARG A 24 4.99 18.46 11.87
CA ARG A 24 4.64 18.18 10.48
C ARG A 24 3.37 17.32 10.43
N LEU A 25 2.54 17.53 9.42
CA LEU A 25 1.46 16.61 9.12
C LEU A 25 2.06 15.36 8.47
N ARG A 26 1.96 14.21 9.13
CA ARG A 26 2.38 12.93 8.56
C ARG A 26 1.34 12.48 7.55
N VAL A 27 1.80 12.04 6.39
CA VAL A 27 0.94 11.65 5.27
C VAL A 27 1.30 10.23 4.86
N MET A 28 0.29 9.40 4.63
CA MET A 28 0.46 8.05 4.11
C MET A 28 -0.35 7.92 2.83
N LEU A 29 0.30 7.45 1.75
CA LEU A 29 -0.39 7.10 0.52
C LEU A 29 -0.89 5.66 0.66
N VAL A 30 -2.19 5.49 0.55
CA VAL A 30 -2.85 4.19 0.63
C VAL A 30 -3.62 3.92 -0.66
N ARG A 31 -3.69 2.65 -1.01
CA ARG A 31 -4.41 2.16 -2.19
C ARG A 31 -5.44 1.12 -1.74
N ASN A 32 -6.57 1.05 -2.42
CA ASN A 32 -7.52 -0.03 -2.21
C ASN A 32 -6.81 -1.39 -2.45
N PRO A 33 -6.85 -2.35 -1.49
CA PRO A 33 -6.14 -3.61 -1.64
C PRO A 33 -6.56 -4.44 -2.86
N PHE A 34 -7.82 -4.37 -3.28
CA PHE A 34 -8.33 -5.05 -4.47
C PHE A 34 -7.72 -4.43 -5.74
N GLU A 35 -7.79 -3.11 -5.88
CA GLU A 35 -7.15 -2.36 -6.96
C GLU A 35 -5.64 -2.61 -7.02
N ARG A 36 -4.99 -2.71 -5.85
CA ARG A 36 -3.57 -3.01 -5.76
C ARG A 36 -3.25 -4.40 -6.30
N LEU A 37 -3.99 -5.43 -5.90
CA LEU A 37 -3.78 -6.79 -6.39
C LEU A 37 -3.91 -6.88 -7.91
N VAL A 38 -4.99 -6.32 -8.47
CA VAL A 38 -5.23 -6.33 -9.92
C VAL A 38 -4.16 -5.55 -10.66
N SER A 39 -3.81 -4.37 -10.16
CA SER A 39 -2.79 -3.53 -10.78
C SER A 39 -1.40 -4.17 -10.75
N PHE A 40 -1.04 -4.85 -9.66
CA PHE A 40 0.24 -5.52 -9.56
C PHE A 40 0.28 -6.77 -10.44
N PHE A 41 -0.79 -7.56 -10.48
CA PHE A 41 -0.92 -8.68 -11.40
C PHE A 41 -0.76 -8.21 -12.86
N ARG A 42 -1.48 -7.16 -13.23
CA ARG A 42 -1.38 -6.56 -14.57
C ARG A 42 0.03 -6.11 -14.92
N TYR A 43 0.74 -5.51 -13.96
CA TYR A 43 2.07 -4.95 -14.18
C TYR A 43 3.16 -6.04 -14.23
N ARG A 44 3.09 -7.04 -13.35
CA ARG A 44 4.20 -7.98 -13.10
C ARG A 44 3.94 -9.40 -13.59
N TRP A 45 2.69 -9.86 -13.59
CA TRP A 45 2.33 -11.23 -13.92
C TRP A 45 1.80 -11.36 -15.35
N LEU A 46 0.91 -10.45 -15.76
CA LEU A 46 0.24 -10.54 -17.05
C LEU A 46 1.25 -10.49 -18.22
N GLY A 47 1.26 -11.54 -19.04
CA GLY A 47 2.16 -11.67 -20.18
C GLY A 47 3.62 -11.94 -19.83
N SER A 48 3.97 -12.13 -18.55
CA SER A 48 5.34 -12.43 -18.12
C SER A 48 5.72 -13.86 -18.50
N ALA A 49 6.84 -14.02 -19.22
CA ALA A 49 7.41 -15.33 -19.54
C ALA A 49 7.89 -16.10 -18.30
N ASN A 50 8.15 -15.39 -17.21
CA ASN A 50 8.63 -15.97 -15.94
C ASN A 50 7.49 -16.35 -14.99
N LYS A 51 6.23 -16.30 -15.44
CA LYS A 51 5.05 -16.72 -14.68
C LYS A 51 4.24 -17.70 -15.54
N ARG A 52 3.81 -18.80 -14.94
CA ARG A 52 2.94 -19.81 -15.57
C ARG A 52 1.48 -19.34 -15.66
N SER A 53 1.05 -18.61 -14.63
CA SER A 53 -0.25 -18.03 -14.35
C SER A 53 -0.26 -16.56 -14.79
N ASN A 54 -0.08 -16.33 -16.10
CA ASN A 54 0.21 -15.01 -16.66
C ASN A 54 -0.93 -14.43 -17.51
N ARG A 55 -2.15 -14.96 -17.40
CA ARG A 55 -3.34 -14.45 -18.11
C ARG A 55 -4.38 -13.93 -17.13
N TRP A 56 -5.33 -13.13 -17.61
CA TRP A 56 -6.39 -12.60 -16.74
C TRP A 56 -7.22 -13.70 -16.07
N GLU A 57 -7.41 -14.82 -16.75
CA GLU A 57 -8.09 -16.02 -16.23
C GLU A 57 -7.35 -16.61 -15.01
N ASP A 58 -6.04 -16.40 -14.92
CA ASP A 58 -5.19 -16.93 -13.86
C ASP A 58 -5.12 -16.02 -12.63
N PHE A 59 -5.78 -14.85 -12.66
CA PHE A 59 -5.75 -13.89 -11.55
C PHE A 59 -6.20 -14.53 -10.22
N ALA A 60 -7.22 -15.40 -10.25
CA ALA A 60 -7.67 -16.11 -9.07
C ALA A 60 -6.60 -17.05 -8.49
N THR A 61 -5.75 -17.66 -9.34
CA THR A 61 -4.60 -18.46 -8.89
C THR A 61 -3.57 -17.59 -8.19
N TYR A 62 -3.29 -16.40 -8.72
CA TYR A 62 -2.41 -15.42 -8.06
C TYR A 62 -2.95 -15.00 -6.68
N VAL A 63 -4.24 -14.65 -6.56
CA VAL A 63 -4.87 -14.31 -5.27
C VAL A 63 -4.82 -15.49 -4.29
N ARG A 64 -5.02 -16.72 -4.80
CA ARG A 64 -4.88 -17.93 -3.99
C ARG A 64 -3.47 -18.06 -3.43
N TYR A 65 -2.42 -17.77 -4.21
CA TYR A 65 -1.05 -17.75 -3.68
C TYR A 65 -0.89 -16.71 -2.58
N VAL A 66 -1.34 -15.46 -2.79
CA VAL A 66 -1.34 -14.41 -1.76
C VAL A 66 -1.97 -14.89 -0.45
N SER A 67 -3.14 -15.54 -0.55
CA SER A 67 -3.86 -16.06 0.61
C SER A 67 -3.19 -17.27 1.25
N GLN A 68 -2.62 -18.18 0.48
CA GLN A 68 -1.93 -19.36 1.01
C GLN A 68 -0.68 -18.96 1.77
N VAL A 69 0.14 -18.05 1.23
CA VAL A 69 1.30 -17.50 1.94
C VAL A 69 0.87 -16.88 3.27
N PHE A 70 -0.19 -16.08 3.26
CA PHE A 70 -0.70 -15.44 4.49
C PHE A 70 -1.21 -16.44 5.53
N ASN A 71 -1.84 -17.53 5.11
CA ASN A 71 -2.46 -18.49 6.01
C ASN A 71 -1.50 -19.60 6.48
N GLN A 72 -0.48 -19.92 5.70
CA GLN A 72 0.36 -21.12 5.89
C GLN A 72 1.79 -20.77 6.32
N THR A 73 2.22 -19.52 6.14
CA THR A 73 3.56 -19.07 6.49
C THR A 73 3.48 -17.74 7.24
N ASP A 74 4.63 -17.28 7.72
CA ASP A 74 4.76 -15.96 8.35
C ASP A 74 5.67 -15.02 7.56
N ALA A 75 5.86 -15.31 6.27
CA ALA A 75 6.75 -14.57 5.39
C ALA A 75 6.38 -13.07 5.26
N TYR A 76 5.10 -12.71 5.37
CA TYR A 76 4.67 -11.29 5.42
C TYR A 76 5.10 -10.53 6.70
N ARG A 77 5.43 -11.25 7.77
CA ARG A 77 5.87 -10.65 9.05
C ARG A 77 7.38 -10.52 9.14
N ARG A 78 8.14 -11.39 8.48
CA ARG A 78 9.60 -11.45 8.55
C ARG A 78 10.23 -11.15 7.19
N LEU A 79 10.24 -9.88 6.78
CA LEU A 79 10.88 -9.47 5.53
C LEU A 79 12.33 -9.00 5.76
N PRO A 80 13.30 -9.42 4.93
CA PRO A 80 13.20 -10.43 3.88
C PRO A 80 12.99 -11.86 4.46
N SER A 81 12.17 -12.67 3.79
CA SER A 81 11.91 -14.08 4.15
C SER A 81 12.52 -14.98 3.09
N GLU A 82 13.26 -16.01 3.50
CA GLU A 82 13.47 -17.18 2.63
C GLU A 82 12.11 -17.83 2.40
N PHE A 83 11.70 -17.92 1.14
CA PHE A 83 10.33 -18.26 0.81
C PHE A 83 10.24 -18.82 -0.62
N SER A 84 9.48 -19.91 -0.76
CA SER A 84 9.19 -20.58 -2.02
C SER A 84 7.73 -21.04 -2.02
N HIS A 85 6.90 -20.56 -2.95
CA HIS A 85 5.47 -20.92 -3.00
C HIS A 85 4.86 -20.85 -4.39
N GLY A 86 3.82 -21.65 -4.61
CA GLY A 86 3.16 -21.77 -5.91
C GLY A 86 3.84 -22.82 -6.80
N ALA A 87 3.53 -22.79 -8.10
CA ALA A 87 4.03 -23.79 -9.04
C ALA A 87 5.56 -23.71 -9.19
N LEU A 88 6.23 -24.86 -9.29
CA LEU A 88 7.62 -24.95 -9.72
C LEU A 88 7.71 -24.65 -11.22
N LEU A 89 8.63 -23.75 -11.57
CA LEU A 89 8.97 -23.36 -12.94
C LEU A 89 10.13 -24.22 -13.46
N PRO A 90 10.38 -24.24 -14.79
CA PRO A 90 11.44 -25.07 -15.40
C PRO A 90 12.86 -24.80 -14.89
N ASP A 91 13.10 -23.63 -14.30
CA ASP A 91 14.37 -23.20 -13.72
C ASP A 91 14.49 -23.50 -12.21
N ASN A 92 13.64 -24.39 -11.68
CA ASN A 92 13.53 -24.77 -10.27
C ASN A 92 13.15 -23.61 -9.32
N ARG A 93 12.68 -22.48 -9.84
CA ARG A 93 12.11 -21.42 -9.01
C ARG A 93 10.62 -21.63 -8.82
N HIS A 94 10.09 -21.10 -7.72
CA HIS A 94 8.66 -21.06 -7.50
C HIS A 94 8.07 -19.80 -8.13
N GLU A 95 6.85 -19.94 -8.64
CA GLU A 95 6.18 -18.88 -9.39
C GLU A 95 5.90 -17.62 -8.57
N PHE A 96 5.57 -17.75 -7.28
CA PHE A 96 5.36 -16.61 -6.39
C PHE A 96 6.66 -16.32 -5.63
N GLU A 97 7.19 -15.11 -5.78
CA GLU A 97 8.54 -14.75 -5.34
C GLU A 97 8.52 -13.62 -4.29
N GLN A 98 9.70 -13.26 -3.77
CA GLN A 98 9.85 -12.22 -2.75
C GLN A 98 9.29 -10.85 -3.19
N GLU A 99 9.48 -10.48 -4.46
CA GLU A 99 8.93 -9.23 -5.00
C GLU A 99 7.40 -9.21 -4.94
N ASP A 100 6.76 -10.34 -5.23
CA ASP A 100 5.31 -10.48 -5.15
C ASP A 100 4.84 -10.27 -3.71
N LEU A 101 5.54 -10.90 -2.76
CA LEU A 101 5.27 -10.80 -1.33
C LEU A 101 5.38 -9.35 -0.81
N LEU A 102 6.38 -8.59 -1.27
CA LEU A 102 6.52 -7.18 -0.90
C LEU A 102 5.34 -6.33 -1.37
N HIS A 103 4.88 -6.55 -2.60
CA HIS A 103 3.79 -5.76 -3.21
C HIS A 103 2.40 -6.19 -2.73
N THR A 104 2.27 -7.40 -2.20
CA THR A 104 1.02 -7.92 -1.60
C THR A 104 0.98 -7.79 -0.09
N ARG A 105 2.03 -7.25 0.56
CA ARG A 105 2.05 -7.00 2.00
C ARG A 105 1.00 -5.96 2.41
N ALA A 106 0.26 -6.18 3.49
CA ALA A 106 -0.78 -5.25 3.95
C ALA A 106 -0.17 -3.96 4.51
N VAL A 107 -0.90 -2.85 4.46
CA VAL A 107 -0.45 -1.56 5.04
C VAL A 107 -0.32 -1.67 6.56
N SER A 108 -1.27 -2.33 7.21
CA SER A 108 -1.23 -2.65 8.64
C SER A 108 0.04 -3.40 9.05
N GLU A 109 0.55 -4.30 8.21
CA GLU A 109 1.80 -5.03 8.48
C GLU A 109 3.04 -4.14 8.33
N TRP A 110 3.04 -3.22 7.36
CA TRP A 110 4.10 -2.21 7.25
C TRP A 110 4.16 -1.35 8.50
N LEU A 111 3.01 -0.84 8.96
CA LEU A 111 2.89 -0.02 10.16
C LEU A 111 3.32 -0.76 11.43
N ALA A 112 2.89 -2.02 11.58
CA ALA A 112 3.25 -2.84 12.73
C ALA A 112 4.74 -3.21 12.77
N SER A 113 5.40 -3.34 11.62
CA SER A 113 6.83 -3.68 11.53
C SER A 113 7.78 -2.49 11.62
N ALA A 114 7.26 -1.26 11.63
CA ALA A 114 8.08 -0.07 11.86
C ALA A 114 8.69 -0.08 13.27
N GLN A 115 9.82 0.62 13.46
CA GLN A 115 10.48 0.74 14.76
C GLN A 115 10.61 2.22 15.16
N PRO A 116 9.84 2.69 16.15
CA PRO A 116 8.73 2.00 16.83
C PRO A 116 7.52 1.74 15.91
N PRO A 117 6.61 0.82 16.27
CA PRO A 117 5.38 0.59 15.51
C PRO A 117 4.58 1.88 15.34
N LEU A 118 4.01 2.06 14.14
CA LEU A 118 3.26 3.26 13.77
C LEU A 118 1.76 3.00 13.89
N ASN A 119 1.00 3.99 14.35
CA ASN A 119 -0.46 3.92 14.33
C ASN A 119 -1.00 4.59 13.07
N ALA A 120 -1.92 3.92 12.36
CA ALA A 120 -2.55 4.48 11.16
C ALA A 120 -3.26 5.82 11.46
N SER A 121 -3.85 5.97 12.65
CA SER A 121 -4.56 7.20 13.04
C SER A 121 -3.65 8.43 13.16
N ASP A 122 -2.34 8.25 13.24
CA ASP A 122 -1.36 9.35 13.27
C ASP A 122 -1.13 9.98 11.90
N PHE A 123 -1.67 9.39 10.83
CA PHE A 123 -1.42 9.81 9.45
C PHE A 123 -2.67 10.43 8.81
N PHE A 124 -2.44 11.42 7.96
CA PHE A 124 -3.42 11.79 6.95
C PHE A 124 -3.34 10.81 5.77
N HIS A 125 -4.42 10.10 5.51
CA HIS A 125 -4.49 9.13 4.43
C HIS A 125 -4.81 9.80 3.09
N ILE A 126 -3.89 9.70 2.13
CA ILE A 126 -4.16 10.00 0.73
C ILE A 126 -4.55 8.70 0.04
N LYS A 127 -5.81 8.63 -0.41
CA LYS A 127 -6.30 7.49 -1.20
C LYS A 127 -5.94 7.72 -2.66
N VAL A 128 -5.20 6.79 -3.27
CA VAL A 128 -4.75 6.92 -4.66
C VAL A 128 -5.95 6.97 -5.63
N GLU A 129 -7.01 6.22 -5.35
CA GLU A 129 -8.24 6.18 -6.15
C GLU A 129 -9.03 7.50 -6.11
N GLU A 130 -8.88 8.27 -5.03
CA GLU A 130 -9.56 9.56 -4.82
C GLU A 130 -8.56 10.73 -4.75
N LEU A 131 -7.42 10.61 -5.46
CA LEU A 131 -6.25 11.47 -5.27
C LEU A 131 -6.60 12.97 -5.27
N GLY A 132 -7.37 13.44 -6.26
CA GLY A 132 -7.76 14.86 -6.33
C GLY A 132 -8.57 15.34 -5.12
N ARG A 133 -9.46 14.49 -4.58
CA ARG A 133 -10.21 14.80 -3.37
C ARG A 133 -9.31 14.78 -2.13
N SER A 134 -8.49 13.74 -1.98
CA SER A 134 -7.55 13.62 -0.86
C SER A 134 -6.54 14.77 -0.82
N LEU A 135 -6.05 15.24 -1.97
CA LEU A 135 -5.14 16.38 -2.05
C LEU A 135 -5.82 17.70 -1.66
N ARG A 136 -7.06 17.95 -2.10
CA ARG A 136 -7.82 19.13 -1.65
C ARG A 136 -8.05 19.11 -0.14
N GLU A 137 -8.36 17.95 0.42
CA GLU A 137 -8.50 17.80 1.86
C GLU A 137 -7.17 18.00 2.60
N LEU A 138 -6.06 17.49 2.06
CA LEU A 138 -4.72 17.76 2.59
C LEU A 138 -4.43 19.26 2.62
N SER A 139 -4.61 19.97 1.50
CA SER A 139 -4.41 21.42 1.41
C SER A 139 -5.20 22.17 2.48
N ARG A 140 -6.49 21.82 2.64
CA ARG A 140 -7.34 22.43 3.66
C ARG A 140 -6.80 22.17 5.07
N ARG A 141 -6.44 20.92 5.41
CA ARG A 141 -5.88 20.60 6.73
C ARG A 141 -4.55 21.32 7.00
N LEU A 142 -3.70 21.48 6.00
CA LEU A 142 -2.45 22.24 6.11
C LEU A 142 -2.71 23.72 6.38
N CYS A 143 -3.68 24.32 5.70
CA CYS A 143 -4.07 25.71 5.92
C CYS A 143 -4.68 25.89 7.32
N ASP A 144 -5.71 25.10 7.66
CA ASP A 144 -6.47 25.26 8.90
C ASP A 144 -5.64 24.96 10.16
N ARG A 145 -4.76 23.96 10.13
CA ARG A 145 -4.03 23.48 11.33
C ARG A 145 -2.58 23.92 11.41
N LEU A 146 -1.95 24.20 10.28
CA LEU A 146 -0.52 24.53 10.19
C LEU A 146 -0.26 25.90 9.57
N ASN A 147 -1.30 26.68 9.25
CA ASN A 147 -1.19 27.98 8.58
C ASN A 147 -0.42 27.92 7.26
N PHE A 148 -0.41 26.75 6.61
CA PHE A 148 0.23 26.55 5.32
C PHE A 148 -0.84 26.53 4.24
N CYS A 149 -1.18 27.71 3.70
CA CYS A 149 -2.25 27.90 2.72
C CYS A 149 -1.74 28.04 1.28
N GLN A 150 -0.45 27.73 1.05
CA GLN A 150 0.13 27.73 -0.29
C GLN A 150 -0.35 26.51 -1.08
N PRO A 151 -0.43 26.60 -2.42
CA PRO A 151 -0.73 25.44 -3.26
C PRO A 151 0.22 24.28 -2.99
N LEU A 152 -0.31 23.05 -3.01
CA LEU A 152 0.54 21.86 -2.93
C LEU A 152 1.43 21.77 -4.17
N PRO A 153 2.65 21.23 -4.05
CA PRO A 153 3.46 20.87 -5.20
C PRO A 153 2.66 19.99 -6.17
N GLN A 154 2.90 20.15 -7.46
CA GLN A 154 2.31 19.24 -8.44
C GLN A 154 2.77 17.82 -8.14
N MET A 155 1.81 16.92 -7.95
CA MET A 155 2.12 15.49 -7.83
C MET A 155 2.68 15.00 -9.18
N PRO A 156 3.71 14.14 -9.16
CA PRO A 156 4.21 13.53 -10.38
C PRO A 156 3.07 12.83 -11.11
N LYS A 157 3.11 12.85 -12.45
CA LYS A 157 2.08 12.21 -13.27
C LYS A 157 1.93 10.76 -12.83
N VAL A 158 0.72 10.40 -12.40
CA VAL A 158 0.38 9.01 -12.10
C VAL A 158 0.47 8.24 -13.43
N ASN A 159 1.11 7.07 -13.43
CA ASN A 159 1.10 6.20 -14.59
C ASN A 159 -0.34 5.81 -14.91
N ILE A 160 -0.92 6.46 -15.91
CA ILE A 160 -2.21 6.09 -16.46
C ILE A 160 -1.92 4.93 -17.41
N PHE A 161 -2.43 3.74 -17.08
CA PHE A 161 -2.42 2.66 -18.05
C PHE A 161 -3.14 3.12 -19.31
N SER A 162 -2.50 2.96 -20.48
CA SER A 162 -3.04 3.40 -21.77
C SER A 162 -4.41 2.83 -22.09
N GLN A 163 -4.78 1.71 -21.46
CA GLN A 163 -6.09 1.09 -21.59
C GLN A 163 -6.68 0.75 -20.21
N PRO A 164 -7.95 1.11 -19.93
CA PRO A 164 -8.64 0.65 -18.74
C PRO A 164 -8.88 -0.86 -18.80
N ILE A 165 -9.01 -1.49 -17.63
CA ILE A 165 -9.38 -2.91 -17.57
C ILE A 165 -10.88 -3.01 -17.92
N PRO A 166 -11.29 -3.83 -18.90
CA PRO A 166 -12.69 -3.99 -19.22
C PRO A 166 -13.49 -4.47 -18.00
N ALA A 167 -14.68 -3.90 -17.76
CA ALA A 167 -15.50 -4.21 -16.58
C ALA A 167 -15.78 -5.71 -16.42
N ARG A 168 -15.95 -6.43 -17.53
CA ARG A 168 -16.11 -7.90 -17.53
C ARG A 168 -14.86 -8.62 -17.01
N VAL A 169 -13.67 -8.20 -17.43
CA VAL A 169 -12.39 -8.78 -16.98
C VAL A 169 -12.21 -8.51 -15.49
N TRP A 170 -12.48 -7.27 -15.06
CA TRP A 170 -12.47 -6.91 -13.64
C TRP A 170 -13.41 -7.79 -12.82
N ALA A 171 -14.67 -7.94 -13.23
CA ALA A 171 -15.63 -8.79 -12.53
C ALA A 171 -15.18 -10.26 -12.49
N ASN A 172 -14.55 -10.76 -13.55
CA ASN A 172 -14.04 -12.13 -13.61
C ASN A 172 -12.88 -12.38 -12.64
N CYS A 173 -12.00 -11.39 -12.43
CA CYS A 173 -10.88 -11.49 -11.49
C CYS A 173 -11.36 -11.91 -10.08
N TRP A 174 -12.53 -11.45 -9.68
CA TRP A 174 -13.02 -11.61 -8.31
C TRP A 174 -13.97 -12.81 -8.10
N ARG A 175 -14.14 -13.67 -9.11
CA ARG A 175 -14.97 -14.88 -9.02
C ARG A 175 -14.30 -15.98 -8.20
N GLY A 176 -15.05 -17.05 -7.93
CA GLY A 176 -14.50 -18.29 -7.34
C GLY A 176 -13.93 -18.13 -5.93
N GLY A 177 -14.39 -17.14 -5.17
CA GLY A 177 -13.93 -16.89 -3.79
C GLY A 177 -12.68 -16.00 -3.69
N ALA A 178 -12.09 -15.55 -4.81
CA ALA A 178 -10.92 -14.66 -4.81
C ALA A 178 -11.19 -13.36 -4.02
N ALA A 179 -12.39 -12.79 -4.17
CA ALA A 179 -12.78 -11.60 -3.40
C ALA A 179 -12.75 -11.83 -1.88
N LEU A 180 -13.27 -12.98 -1.44
CA LEU A 180 -13.31 -13.34 -0.01
C LEU A 180 -11.90 -13.60 0.54
N GLN A 181 -11.04 -14.25 -0.25
CA GLN A 181 -9.64 -14.46 0.10
C GLN A 181 -8.88 -13.13 0.25
N ALA A 182 -9.07 -12.21 -0.71
CA ALA A 182 -8.48 -10.88 -0.64
C ALA A 182 -9.01 -10.07 0.56
N TYR A 183 -10.33 -10.13 0.82
CA TYR A 183 -10.91 -9.49 1.99
C TYR A 183 -10.32 -10.04 3.29
N HIS A 184 -10.25 -11.38 3.44
CA HIS A 184 -9.64 -12.02 4.60
C HIS A 184 -8.19 -11.58 4.81
N ARG A 185 -7.40 -11.51 3.73
CA ARG A 185 -6.00 -11.08 3.74
C ARG A 185 -5.80 -9.65 4.22
N TYR A 186 -6.69 -8.74 3.81
CA TYR A 186 -6.55 -7.30 4.02
C TYR A 186 -7.54 -6.69 5.01
N ARG A 187 -8.29 -7.51 5.76
CA ARG A 187 -9.32 -7.04 6.70
C ARG A 187 -8.84 -5.94 7.66
N ALA A 188 -7.58 -6.01 8.11
CA ALA A 188 -7.00 -5.06 9.03
C ALA A 188 -6.69 -3.69 8.39
N ASP A 189 -6.60 -3.61 7.06
CA ASP A 189 -6.41 -2.34 6.34
C ASP A 189 -7.74 -1.56 6.20
N PHE A 190 -8.88 -2.18 6.54
CA PHE A 190 -10.22 -1.56 6.52
C PHE A 190 -10.72 -1.10 7.90
N GLN A 191 -9.99 -1.42 8.98
CA GLN A 191 -10.32 -1.06 10.36
C GLN A 191 -9.65 0.27 10.74
#